data_AF-A0A831XGB5-F1
#
_entry.id   AF-A0A831XGB5-F1
#
_cell.length_a   1.000
_cell.length_b   1.000
_cell.length_c   1.000
_cell.angle_alpha   90.00
_cell.angle_beta   90.00
_cell.angle_gamma   90.00
#
_symmetry.space_group_name_H-M   'P 1'
#
loop_
_entity.id
_entity.type
_entity.pdbx_description
1 polymer ?
#
loop_
_entity_poly.entity_id
_entity_poly.type
_entity_poly.pdbx_seq_one_letter_code
_entity_poly.pdbx_strand_id
1 'polypeptide(L)'
;MNRRLLLAITLALAAAGCVRERAPAEDGAAPTGGEPPATAFRIRGAGERLRIAVVPKGTTHQFWQTIRAGAESAGREFNVQVLWNGPKSETDIQDQIDIINNFANQGVDGICLAATDRRSLVAPVEALMRRGIPVIVIDSGIDADVALSFIATDNVAAARQGAETLGRLLNGQGKVAVMPFLRGAGTSDEREQGCLAGLAAFPGITAFSTDHTNSDSAEAQKVMETLLAQHPDLAGVFACNEPNVVGVASVLKTRGLDGRVKVVGFDASPAEIDYLRAGVVQALVVQNP
;
A
#
# COMPACT_ATOMS: atom_id res chain seq x y z
N MET A 1 10.63 58.17 -43.63
CA MET A 1 9.72 58.73 -44.65
C MET A 1 8.34 58.76 -44.01
N ASN A 2 8.01 59.86 -43.33
CA ASN A 2 7.01 60.84 -43.75
C ASN A 2 5.59 60.27 -43.96
N ARG A 3 4.47 60.84 -43.53
CA ARG A 3 4.08 61.95 -42.61
C ARG A 3 2.59 62.21 -42.96
N ARG A 4 1.83 62.80 -42.02
CA ARG A 4 0.56 63.58 -42.19
C ARG A 4 -0.75 62.77 -42.14
N LEU A 5 -1.83 63.21 -41.47
CA LEU A 5 -2.21 64.48 -40.81
C LEU A 5 -3.39 64.14 -39.85
N LEU A 6 -3.38 64.41 -38.54
CA LEU A 6 -3.71 65.67 -37.85
C LEU A 6 -5.09 66.27 -38.20
N LEU A 7 -6.03 66.20 -37.26
CA LEU A 7 -6.87 67.35 -36.89
C LEU A 7 -7.14 67.34 -35.39
N ALA A 8 -6.67 68.38 -34.73
CA ALA A 8 -6.95 68.73 -33.34
C ALA A 8 -7.89 69.93 -33.34
N ILE A 9 -8.90 69.95 -32.48
CA ILE A 9 -9.47 71.19 -31.94
C ILE A 9 -9.77 70.98 -30.45
N THR A 10 -9.23 71.92 -29.67
CA THR A 10 -9.26 72.09 -28.23
C THR A 10 -10.38 73.07 -27.84
N LEU A 11 -11.04 72.88 -26.70
CA LEU A 11 -11.55 73.92 -25.76
C LEU A 11 -12.24 73.18 -24.60
N ALA A 12 -11.67 73.06 -23.40
CA ALA A 12 -11.41 74.04 -22.33
C ALA A 12 -12.60 74.34 -21.40
N LEU A 13 -12.24 74.36 -20.10
CA LEU A 13 -12.84 74.99 -18.93
C LEU A 13 -13.82 74.22 -18.04
N ALA A 14 -13.42 74.20 -16.77
CA ALA A 14 -14.06 73.69 -15.59
C ALA A 14 -15.18 74.60 -15.07
N ALA A 15 -16.18 73.99 -14.41
CA ALA A 15 -16.88 74.59 -13.28
C ALA A 15 -17.51 73.48 -12.42
N ALA A 16 -17.55 73.75 -11.12
CA ALA A 16 -17.83 72.85 -10.02
C ALA A 16 -19.30 72.41 -9.87
N GLY A 17 -19.49 71.33 -9.11
CA GLY A 17 -20.60 71.25 -8.15
C GLY A 17 -21.62 70.14 -8.42
N CYS A 18 -21.45 68.98 -7.80
CA CYS A 18 -22.31 68.59 -6.67
C CYS A 18 -21.85 67.26 -6.07
N VAL A 19 -21.71 67.31 -4.75
CA VAL A 19 -21.39 66.22 -3.84
C VAL A 19 -22.47 65.13 -3.92
N ARG A 20 -22.07 63.86 -3.94
CA ARG A 20 -22.93 62.75 -3.56
C ARG A 20 -22.20 61.94 -2.49
N GLU A 21 -22.80 61.90 -1.31
CA GLU A 21 -22.28 61.25 -0.11
C GLU A 21 -21.94 59.77 -0.33
N ARG A 22 -20.85 59.37 0.33
CA ARG A 22 -20.31 58.02 0.42
C ARG A 22 -21.14 57.24 1.45
N ALA A 23 -21.72 56.11 1.05
CA ALA A 23 -22.17 55.10 2.00
C ALA A 23 -20.94 54.36 2.59
N PRO A 24 -20.97 53.91 3.86
CA PRO A 24 -19.84 53.23 4.47
C PRO A 24 -19.68 51.80 3.93
N ALA A 25 -18.43 51.36 3.89
CA ALA A 25 -18.02 50.04 3.47
C ALA A 25 -18.55 48.96 4.44
N GLU A 26 -19.12 47.89 3.89
CA GLU A 26 -19.32 46.63 4.60
C GLU A 26 -18.02 45.82 4.55
N ASP A 27 -17.56 45.39 5.72
CA ASP A 27 -16.40 44.52 5.90
C ASP A 27 -16.61 43.18 5.17
N GLY A 28 -15.79 42.95 4.14
CA GLY A 28 -15.76 41.69 3.40
C GLY A 28 -15.21 40.56 4.28
N ALA A 29 -16.09 39.67 4.71
CA ALA A 29 -15.75 38.43 5.37
C ALA A 29 -14.86 37.53 4.48
N ALA A 30 -13.82 36.97 5.10
CA ALA A 30 -12.94 35.98 4.50
C ALA A 30 -13.71 34.74 4.00
N PRO A 31 -13.21 34.03 2.97
CA PRO A 31 -13.87 32.83 2.48
C PRO A 31 -13.83 31.75 3.57
N THR A 32 -15.00 31.41 4.10
CA THR A 32 -15.17 30.30 5.04
C THR A 32 -14.84 28.99 4.33
N GLY A 33 -13.74 28.36 4.73
CA GLY A 33 -13.44 26.98 4.39
C GLY A 33 -14.57 26.09 4.87
N GLY A 34 -15.28 25.47 3.94
CA GLY A 34 -16.27 24.46 4.26
C GLY A 34 -15.55 23.23 4.82
N GLU A 35 -15.87 22.88 6.07
CA GLU A 35 -15.60 21.56 6.61
C GLU A 35 -16.21 20.51 5.66
N PRO A 36 -15.51 19.40 5.34
CA PRO A 36 -16.15 18.29 4.65
C PRO A 36 -17.36 17.82 5.48
N PRO A 37 -18.47 17.39 4.84
CA PRO A 37 -19.67 17.02 5.56
C PRO A 37 -19.36 15.95 6.59
N ALA A 38 -19.65 16.23 7.86
CA ALA A 38 -19.58 15.25 8.93
C ALA A 38 -20.59 14.14 8.63
N THR A 39 -20.14 13.05 8.02
CA THR A 39 -20.93 11.84 7.85
C THR A 39 -21.25 11.31 9.24
N ALA A 40 -22.50 11.45 9.68
CA ALA A 40 -22.95 10.93 10.96
C ALA A 40 -22.89 9.39 10.92
N PHE A 41 -21.88 8.81 11.56
CA PHE A 41 -21.75 7.37 11.71
C PHE A 41 -22.83 6.83 12.65
N ARG A 42 -23.37 5.65 12.34
CA ARG A 42 -24.33 4.98 13.22
C ARG A 42 -23.62 4.50 14.48
N ILE A 43 -24.04 5.02 15.63
CA ILE A 43 -23.62 4.50 16.95
C ILE A 43 -24.74 3.55 17.43
N ARG A 44 -24.39 2.29 17.68
CA ARG A 44 -25.33 1.31 18.24
C ARG A 44 -25.76 1.70 19.66
N GLY A 45 -26.98 1.30 20.04
CA GLY A 45 -27.52 1.51 21.38
C GLY A 45 -26.71 0.78 22.46
N ALA A 46 -26.75 1.29 23.68
CA ALA A 46 -26.05 0.71 24.82
C ALA A 46 -26.42 -0.77 25.01
N GLY A 47 -25.42 -1.66 24.93
CA GLY A 47 -25.58 -3.12 25.12
C GLY A 47 -25.42 -3.98 23.87
N GLU A 48 -25.42 -3.40 22.66
CA GLU A 48 -25.13 -4.14 21.43
C GLU A 48 -23.64 -4.10 21.06
N ARG A 49 -23.07 -5.24 20.68
CA ARG A 49 -21.69 -5.29 20.15
C ARG A 49 -21.63 -4.62 18.79
N LEU A 50 -20.63 -3.77 18.58
CA LEU A 50 -20.28 -3.30 17.24
C LEU A 50 -19.88 -4.49 16.37
N ARG A 51 -20.22 -4.44 15.09
CA ARG A 51 -19.90 -5.44 14.07
C ARG A 51 -18.89 -4.84 13.12
N ILE A 52 -17.63 -5.24 13.23
CA ILE A 52 -16.56 -4.75 12.37
C ILE A 52 -16.14 -5.86 11.43
N ALA A 53 -16.28 -5.62 10.13
CA ALA A 53 -15.77 -6.53 9.12
C ALA A 53 -14.27 -6.29 8.91
N VAL A 54 -13.49 -7.37 8.85
CA VAL A 54 -12.06 -7.35 8.52
C VAL A 54 -11.88 -8.11 7.22
N VAL A 55 -11.42 -7.40 6.20
CA VAL A 55 -11.30 -7.86 4.82
C VAL A 55 -9.83 -7.84 4.41
N PRO A 56 -9.10 -8.96 4.54
CA PRO A 56 -7.69 -9.06 4.12
C PRO A 56 -7.57 -9.10 2.58
N LYS A 57 -6.34 -9.06 2.07
CA LYS A 57 -6.09 -9.31 0.63
C LYS A 57 -6.29 -10.77 0.24
N GLY A 58 -6.15 -11.70 1.17
CA GLY A 58 -6.28 -13.13 0.96
C GLY A 58 -6.52 -13.86 2.28
N THR A 59 -6.88 -15.14 2.22
CA THR A 59 -7.22 -15.92 3.42
C THR A 59 -6.33 -17.14 3.65
N THR A 60 -5.36 -17.38 2.78
CA THR A 60 -4.52 -18.59 2.77
C THR A 60 -3.17 -18.38 3.48
N HIS A 61 -2.56 -17.20 3.32
CA HIS A 61 -1.20 -16.92 3.80
C HIS A 61 -1.14 -16.79 5.33
N GLN A 62 0.01 -17.17 5.92
CA GLN A 62 0.19 -17.12 7.38
C GLN A 62 0.12 -15.70 7.92
N PHE A 63 0.62 -14.72 7.15
CA PHE A 63 0.51 -13.30 7.49
C PHE A 63 -0.94 -12.90 7.80
N TRP A 64 -1.90 -13.29 6.96
CA TRP A 64 -3.32 -12.97 7.15
C TRP A 64 -3.94 -13.70 8.34
N GLN A 65 -3.45 -14.90 8.69
CA GLN A 65 -3.90 -15.59 9.89
C GLN A 65 -3.43 -14.87 11.17
N THR A 66 -2.24 -14.26 11.16
CA THR A 66 -1.76 -13.45 12.28
C THR A 66 -2.58 -12.17 12.43
N ILE A 67 -2.87 -11.46 11.32
CA ILE A 67 -3.79 -10.31 11.32
C ILE A 67 -5.16 -10.69 11.89
N ARG A 68 -5.69 -11.86 11.50
CA ARG A 68 -6.96 -12.38 12.04
C ARG A 68 -6.90 -12.58 13.54
N ALA A 69 -5.83 -13.19 14.05
CA ALA A 69 -5.65 -13.42 15.48
C ALA A 69 -5.59 -12.09 16.26
N GLY A 70 -4.88 -11.09 15.73
CA GLY A 70 -4.83 -9.74 16.27
C GLY A 70 -6.21 -9.07 16.30
N ALA A 71 -6.94 -9.12 15.18
CA ALA A 71 -8.30 -8.61 15.09
C ALA A 71 -9.25 -9.28 16.09
N GLU A 72 -9.25 -10.61 16.18
CA GLU A 72 -10.07 -11.36 17.13
C GLU A 72 -9.71 -11.06 18.59
N SER A 73 -8.42 -10.81 18.87
CA SER A 73 -7.96 -10.38 20.20
C SER A 73 -8.51 -9.01 20.57
N ALA A 74 -8.39 -8.03 19.67
CA ALA A 74 -9.00 -6.71 19.86
C ALA A 74 -10.53 -6.81 19.99
N GLY A 75 -11.18 -7.70 19.23
CA GLY A 75 -12.61 -7.96 19.34
C GLY A 75 -13.04 -8.38 20.75
N ARG A 76 -12.24 -9.26 21.40
CA ARG A 76 -12.48 -9.67 22.79
C ARG A 76 -12.25 -8.51 23.77
N GLU A 77 -11.17 -7.76 23.59
CA GLU A 77 -10.79 -6.65 24.47
C GLU A 77 -11.82 -5.50 24.45
N PHE A 78 -12.27 -5.12 23.25
CA PHE A 78 -13.19 -3.99 23.05
C PHE A 78 -14.67 -4.39 22.96
N ASN A 79 -15.01 -5.66 23.21
CA ASN A 79 -16.36 -6.20 23.11
C ASN A 79 -17.01 -5.94 21.72
N VAL A 80 -16.24 -6.18 20.66
CA VAL A 80 -16.63 -6.03 19.26
C VAL A 80 -16.79 -7.41 18.62
N GLN A 81 -17.84 -7.60 17.82
CA GLN A 81 -17.96 -8.75 16.94
C GLN A 81 -17.13 -8.53 15.67
N VAL A 82 -16.03 -9.25 15.57
CA VAL A 82 -15.19 -9.28 14.35
C VAL A 82 -15.80 -10.25 13.34
N LEU A 83 -16.03 -9.77 12.13
CA LEU A 83 -16.48 -10.57 10.99
C LEU A 83 -15.32 -10.68 9.99
N TRP A 84 -14.71 -11.86 9.90
CA TRP A 84 -13.58 -12.12 9.03
C TRP A 84 -14.02 -12.74 7.71
N ASN A 85 -13.75 -12.09 6.59
CA ASN A 85 -13.88 -12.70 5.27
C ASN A 85 -13.05 -11.93 4.24
N GLY A 86 -12.45 -12.64 3.30
CA GLY A 86 -11.65 -12.08 2.21
C GLY A 86 -11.55 -13.10 1.08
N PRO A 87 -11.01 -12.69 -0.08
CA PRO A 87 -10.87 -13.60 -1.20
C PRO A 87 -9.91 -14.75 -0.88
N LYS A 88 -9.96 -15.80 -1.70
CA LYS A 88 -9.01 -16.91 -1.59
C LYS A 88 -7.62 -16.50 -2.06
N SER A 89 -7.54 -15.79 -3.20
CA SER A 89 -6.30 -15.28 -3.78
C SER A 89 -6.22 -13.76 -3.70
N GLU A 90 -5.00 -13.23 -3.57
CA GLU A 90 -4.75 -11.78 -3.61
C GLU A 90 -5.00 -11.16 -4.99
N THR A 91 -5.10 -11.99 -6.03
CA THR A 91 -5.45 -11.58 -7.40
C THR A 91 -6.95 -11.35 -7.61
N ASP A 92 -7.81 -11.82 -6.69
CA ASP A 92 -9.26 -11.86 -6.89
C ASP A 92 -9.92 -10.54 -6.46
N ILE A 93 -9.57 -9.45 -7.15
CA ILE A 93 -10.01 -8.08 -6.84
C ILE A 93 -11.55 -7.99 -6.81
N GLN A 94 -12.23 -8.59 -7.78
CA GLN A 94 -13.70 -8.54 -7.85
C GLN A 94 -14.35 -9.27 -6.67
N ASP A 95 -13.80 -10.40 -6.23
CA ASP A 95 -14.33 -11.13 -5.07
C ASP A 95 -14.17 -10.30 -3.80
N GLN A 96 -13.04 -9.58 -3.64
CA GLN A 96 -12.87 -8.64 -2.54
C GLN A 96 -13.94 -7.53 -2.56
N ILE A 97 -14.25 -6.96 -3.73
CA ILE A 97 -15.31 -5.95 -3.90
C ILE A 97 -16.68 -6.52 -3.50
N ASP A 98 -17.00 -7.73 -3.94
CA ASP A 98 -18.27 -8.38 -3.64
C ASP A 98 -18.40 -8.68 -2.13
N ILE A 99 -17.32 -9.14 -1.47
CA ILE A 99 -17.25 -9.35 -0.02
C ILE A 99 -17.51 -8.05 0.74
N ILE A 100 -16.88 -6.94 0.33
CA ILE A 100 -17.08 -5.62 0.92
C ILE A 100 -18.54 -5.19 0.81
N ASN A 101 -19.14 -5.32 -0.38
CA ASN A 101 -20.53 -4.98 -0.63
C ASN A 101 -21.49 -5.84 0.21
N ASN A 102 -21.18 -7.13 0.35
CA ASN A 102 -21.95 -8.06 1.17
C ASN A 102 -21.94 -7.65 2.65
N PHE A 103 -20.79 -7.24 3.21
CA PHE A 103 -20.72 -6.72 4.57
C PHE A 103 -21.50 -5.41 4.72
N ALA A 104 -21.38 -4.51 3.75
CA ALA A 104 -22.15 -3.26 3.75
C ALA A 104 -23.66 -3.50 3.76
N ASN A 105 -24.14 -4.50 3.00
CA ASN A 105 -25.55 -4.89 2.95
C ASN A 105 -26.02 -5.59 4.23
N GLN A 106 -25.11 -6.28 4.93
CA GLN A 106 -25.38 -6.85 6.25
C GLN A 106 -25.46 -5.80 7.37
N GLY A 107 -25.19 -4.53 7.08
CA GLY A 107 -25.23 -3.45 8.07
C GLY A 107 -24.16 -3.59 9.14
N VAL A 108 -22.91 -3.83 8.72
CA VAL A 108 -21.74 -3.71 9.62
C VAL A 108 -21.54 -2.25 10.02
N ASP A 109 -20.96 -2.05 11.20
CA ASP A 109 -20.73 -0.73 11.78
C ASP A 109 -19.41 -0.11 11.30
N GLY A 110 -18.54 -0.90 10.65
CA GLY A 110 -17.30 -0.45 10.04
C GLY A 110 -16.57 -1.57 9.31
N ILE A 111 -15.64 -1.19 8.44
CA ILE A 111 -14.82 -2.09 7.63
C ILE A 111 -13.34 -1.76 7.84
N CYS A 112 -12.55 -2.78 8.15
CA CYS A 112 -11.09 -2.76 8.15
C CYS A 112 -10.63 -3.51 6.89
N LEU A 113 -9.95 -2.83 5.97
CA LEU A 113 -9.66 -3.33 4.62
C LEU A 113 -8.16 -3.31 4.33
N ALA A 114 -7.61 -4.42 3.84
CA ALA A 114 -6.33 -4.39 3.12
C ALA A 114 -6.60 -4.53 1.61
N ALA A 115 -6.29 -3.50 0.82
CA ALA A 115 -6.68 -3.48 -0.59
C ALA A 115 -5.81 -4.42 -1.45
N THR A 116 -6.46 -5.29 -2.22
CA THR A 116 -5.81 -6.12 -3.25
C THR A 116 -5.21 -5.29 -4.38
N ASP A 117 -5.91 -4.22 -4.80
CA ASP A 117 -5.45 -3.27 -5.80
C ASP A 117 -5.76 -1.84 -5.37
N ARG A 118 -4.77 -0.94 -5.48
CA ARG A 118 -4.87 0.41 -4.94
C ARG A 118 -5.85 1.31 -5.70
N ARG A 119 -6.18 1.02 -6.96
CA ARG A 119 -7.07 1.85 -7.78
C ARG A 119 -8.49 1.31 -7.84
N SER A 120 -8.62 0.01 -8.02
CA SER A 120 -9.89 -0.69 -8.17
C SER A 120 -10.74 -0.61 -6.91
N LEU A 121 -10.10 -0.50 -5.74
CA LEU A 121 -10.78 -0.42 -4.45
C LEU A 121 -11.18 1.02 -4.05
N VAL A 122 -10.77 2.05 -4.80
CA VAL A 122 -11.14 3.46 -4.51
C VAL A 122 -12.66 3.65 -4.56
N ALA A 123 -13.29 3.36 -5.70
CA ALA A 123 -14.73 3.59 -5.86
C ALA A 123 -15.61 2.76 -4.88
N PRO A 124 -15.31 1.48 -4.60
CA PRO A 124 -15.95 0.73 -3.52
C PRO A 124 -15.82 1.40 -2.15
N VAL A 125 -14.61 1.82 -1.76
CA VAL A 125 -14.38 2.46 -0.46
C VAL A 125 -15.12 3.80 -0.35
N GLU A 126 -15.08 4.63 -1.37
CA GLU A 126 -15.87 5.87 -1.39
C GLU A 126 -17.37 5.61 -1.26
N ALA A 127 -17.89 4.55 -1.89
CA ALA A 127 -19.30 4.19 -1.80
C ALA A 127 -19.70 3.79 -0.37
N LEU A 128 -18.82 3.09 0.36
CA LEU A 128 -19.03 2.79 1.78
C LEU A 128 -19.06 4.06 2.63
N MET A 129 -18.09 4.95 2.42
CA MET A 129 -17.98 6.20 3.15
C MET A 129 -19.21 7.09 2.92
N ARG A 130 -19.70 7.19 1.67
CA ARG A 130 -20.96 7.89 1.34
C ARG A 130 -22.20 7.25 1.99
N ARG A 131 -22.18 5.94 2.26
CA ARG A 131 -23.25 5.22 2.98
C ARG A 131 -23.15 5.36 4.50
N GLY A 132 -22.14 6.07 5.02
CA GLY A 132 -21.91 6.22 6.46
C GLY A 132 -21.33 4.97 7.11
N ILE A 133 -20.65 4.12 6.34
CA ILE A 133 -19.89 2.98 6.88
C ILE A 133 -18.42 3.40 6.90
N PRO A 134 -17.82 3.57 8.10
CA PRO A 134 -16.43 3.99 8.22
C PRO A 134 -15.49 2.88 7.71
N VAL A 135 -14.45 3.30 6.98
CA VAL A 135 -13.41 2.41 6.48
C VAL A 135 -12.07 2.80 7.09
N ILE A 136 -11.37 1.84 7.70
CA ILE A 136 -9.95 1.92 8.02
C ILE A 136 -9.22 1.04 7.02
N VAL A 137 -8.17 1.55 6.40
CA VAL A 137 -7.31 0.77 5.52
C VAL A 137 -6.10 0.29 6.32
N ILE A 138 -5.68 -0.94 6.11
CA ILE A 138 -4.49 -1.53 6.74
C ILE A 138 -3.60 -2.18 5.70
N ASP A 139 -2.32 -2.34 6.01
CA ASP A 139 -1.32 -3.07 5.21
C ASP A 139 -1.09 -2.49 3.80
N SER A 140 -2.07 -2.61 2.91
CA SER A 140 -2.05 -2.20 1.50
C SER A 140 -3.09 -1.13 1.21
N GLY A 141 -2.60 0.05 0.83
CA GLY A 141 -3.37 1.27 0.63
C GLY A 141 -4.20 1.32 -0.66
N ILE A 142 -4.96 2.42 -0.79
CA ILE A 142 -5.69 2.84 -2.00
C ILE A 142 -5.21 4.22 -2.46
N ASP A 143 -5.35 4.54 -3.76
CA ASP A 143 -4.97 5.82 -4.37
C ASP A 143 -6.02 6.92 -4.08
N ALA A 144 -6.48 7.03 -2.83
CA ALA A 144 -7.45 8.04 -2.38
C ALA A 144 -7.39 8.27 -0.86
N ASP A 145 -7.52 9.53 -0.46
CA ASP A 145 -7.56 9.96 0.95
C ASP A 145 -9.01 10.08 1.45
N VAL A 146 -9.73 8.95 1.43
CA VAL A 146 -11.16 8.88 1.78
C VAL A 146 -11.44 7.96 2.98
N ALA A 147 -10.48 7.09 3.34
CA ALA A 147 -10.57 6.25 4.52
C ALA A 147 -10.31 7.09 5.79
N LEU A 148 -10.82 6.63 6.93
CA LEU A 148 -10.60 7.33 8.22
C LEU A 148 -9.15 7.31 8.67
N SER A 149 -8.42 6.26 8.29
CA SER A 149 -7.02 6.08 8.63
C SER A 149 -6.41 5.03 7.71
N PHE A 150 -5.09 5.11 7.54
CA PHE A 150 -4.27 4.08 6.92
C PHE A 150 -3.20 3.63 7.91
N ILE A 151 -3.25 2.36 8.31
CA ILE A 151 -2.32 1.76 9.27
C ILE A 151 -1.47 0.72 8.55
N ALA A 152 -0.21 1.04 8.29
CA ALA A 152 0.68 0.16 7.56
C ALA A 152 2.13 0.28 8.04
N THR A 153 2.92 -0.74 7.72
CA THR A 153 4.37 -0.66 7.71
C THR A 153 4.80 0.36 6.67
N ASP A 154 5.83 1.16 6.96
CA ASP A 154 6.53 1.93 5.92
C ASP A 154 7.31 0.94 5.03
N ASN A 155 6.63 0.42 4.00
CA ASN A 155 7.15 -0.63 3.14
C ASN A 155 8.40 -0.20 2.37
N VAL A 156 8.49 1.09 1.99
CA VAL A 156 9.66 1.63 1.29
C VAL A 156 10.86 1.61 2.24
N ALA A 157 10.72 2.13 3.46
CA ALA A 157 11.79 2.13 4.44
C ALA A 157 12.18 0.70 4.87
N ALA A 158 11.19 -0.16 5.15
CA ALA A 158 11.43 -1.54 5.56
C ALA A 158 12.15 -2.35 4.46
N ALA A 159 11.70 -2.23 3.20
CA ALA A 159 12.35 -2.93 2.09
C ALA A 159 13.74 -2.38 1.81
N ARG A 160 13.94 -1.06 1.94
CA ARG A 160 15.26 -0.43 1.86
C ARG A 160 16.21 -1.01 2.91
N GLN A 161 15.79 -1.10 4.17
CA GLN A 161 16.60 -1.68 5.25
C GLN A 161 16.96 -3.14 4.98
N GLY A 162 16.01 -3.93 4.49
CA GLY A 162 16.24 -5.32 4.08
C GLY A 162 17.24 -5.41 2.92
N ALA A 163 17.05 -4.60 1.89
CA ALA A 163 17.93 -4.54 0.72
C ALA A 163 19.37 -4.13 1.07
N GLU A 164 19.54 -3.15 1.96
CA GLU A 164 20.85 -2.77 2.45
C GLU A 164 21.51 -3.91 3.25
N THR A 165 20.72 -4.73 3.93
CA THR A 165 21.20 -5.94 4.59
C THR A 165 21.67 -6.98 3.59
N LEU A 166 20.91 -7.21 2.51
CA LEU A 166 21.33 -8.08 1.40
C LEU A 166 22.64 -7.55 0.76
N GLY A 167 22.73 -6.24 0.52
CA GLY A 167 23.94 -5.63 -0.03
C GLY A 167 25.18 -5.85 0.85
N ARG A 168 25.03 -5.72 2.18
CA ARG A 168 26.11 -6.04 3.14
C ARG A 168 26.48 -7.52 3.15
N LEU A 169 25.50 -8.43 3.10
CA LEU A 169 25.72 -9.88 3.03
C LEU A 169 26.50 -10.30 1.77
N LEU A 170 26.39 -9.51 0.70
CA LEU A 170 27.10 -9.70 -0.56
C LEU A 170 28.41 -8.91 -0.65
N ASN A 171 28.84 -8.25 0.42
CA ASN A 171 30.00 -7.35 0.44
C ASN A 171 29.93 -6.26 -0.64
N GLY A 172 28.73 -5.82 -0.98
CA GLY A 172 28.47 -4.76 -1.95
C GLY A 172 28.73 -5.12 -3.42
N GLN A 173 28.75 -6.41 -3.77
CA GLN A 173 29.06 -6.88 -5.13
C GLN A 173 28.05 -7.92 -5.62
N GLY A 174 27.84 -7.96 -6.93
CA GLY A 174 27.16 -9.07 -7.61
C GLY A 174 25.77 -8.75 -8.12
N LYS A 175 25.13 -9.75 -8.74
CA LYS A 175 23.83 -9.60 -9.38
C LYS A 175 22.71 -9.98 -8.42
N VAL A 176 21.71 -9.12 -8.29
CA VAL A 176 20.58 -9.30 -7.37
C VAL A 176 19.25 -9.19 -8.10
N ALA A 177 18.36 -10.16 -7.87
CA ALA A 177 16.98 -10.11 -8.34
C ALA A 177 16.06 -9.62 -7.20
N VAL A 178 15.18 -8.68 -7.51
CA VAL A 178 14.08 -8.25 -6.62
C VAL A 178 12.80 -8.90 -7.12
N MET A 179 12.15 -9.68 -6.26
CA MET A 179 10.96 -10.47 -6.61
C MET A 179 9.71 -9.87 -5.99
N PRO A 180 9.03 -8.93 -6.69
CA PRO A 180 7.71 -8.43 -6.29
C PRO A 180 6.64 -9.51 -6.46
N PHE A 181 5.44 -9.27 -5.93
CA PHE A 181 4.37 -10.27 -5.93
C PHE A 181 3.14 -9.87 -6.73
N LEU A 182 2.54 -8.70 -6.52
CA LEU A 182 1.30 -8.32 -7.22
C LEU A 182 1.33 -6.88 -7.69
N ARG A 183 1.28 -6.68 -9.01
CA ARG A 183 1.29 -5.35 -9.62
C ARG A 183 0.00 -4.63 -9.24
N GLY A 184 0.11 -3.40 -8.74
CA GLY A 184 -1.06 -2.61 -8.35
C GLY A 184 -1.43 -2.74 -6.87
N ALA A 185 -0.88 -3.73 -6.15
CA ALA A 185 -1.03 -3.82 -4.70
C ALA A 185 -0.04 -2.87 -4.01
N GLY A 186 -0.54 -1.89 -3.22
CA GLY A 186 0.27 -0.85 -2.55
C GLY A 186 1.57 -1.39 -1.94
N THR A 187 1.44 -2.43 -1.12
CA THR A 187 2.57 -3.10 -0.47
C THR A 187 3.61 -3.67 -1.43
N SER A 188 3.22 -4.23 -2.58
CA SER A 188 4.16 -4.84 -3.53
C SER A 188 5.05 -3.78 -4.17
N ASP A 189 4.44 -2.74 -4.75
CA ASP A 189 5.18 -1.71 -5.48
C ASP A 189 6.08 -0.91 -4.53
N GLU A 190 5.62 -0.62 -3.29
CA GLU A 190 6.43 0.07 -2.28
C GLU A 190 7.65 -0.75 -1.84
N ARG A 191 7.49 -2.07 -1.64
CA ARG A 191 8.61 -2.96 -1.31
C ARG A 191 9.59 -3.09 -2.47
N GLU A 192 9.10 -3.19 -3.70
CA GLU A 192 9.94 -3.19 -4.89
C GLU A 192 10.76 -1.89 -4.98
N GLN A 193 10.10 -0.74 -4.85
CA GLN A 193 10.73 0.58 -4.86
C GLN A 193 11.80 0.71 -3.78
N GLY A 194 11.45 0.39 -2.53
CA GLY A 194 12.36 0.48 -1.39
C GLY A 194 13.57 -0.45 -1.56
N CYS A 195 13.34 -1.66 -2.08
CA CYS A 195 14.42 -2.62 -2.31
C CYS A 195 15.43 -2.10 -3.35
N LEU A 196 14.95 -1.67 -4.53
CA LEU A 196 15.80 -1.12 -5.59
C LEU A 196 16.57 0.12 -5.10
N ALA A 197 15.92 0.99 -4.32
CA ALA A 197 16.57 2.16 -3.72
C ALA A 197 17.67 1.78 -2.71
N GLY A 198 17.45 0.73 -1.89
CA GLY A 198 18.44 0.24 -0.93
C GLY A 198 19.65 -0.39 -1.61
N LEU A 199 19.45 -1.17 -2.68
CA LEU A 199 20.55 -1.78 -3.43
C LEU A 199 21.37 -0.75 -4.21
N ALA A 200 20.77 0.37 -4.62
CA ALA A 200 21.47 1.46 -5.30
C ALA A 200 22.58 2.11 -4.46
N ALA A 201 22.58 1.92 -3.13
CA ALA A 201 23.67 2.36 -2.26
C ALA A 201 24.98 1.56 -2.45
N PHE A 202 24.95 0.46 -3.21
CA PHE A 202 26.09 -0.43 -3.45
C PHE A 202 26.44 -0.43 -4.94
N PRO A 203 27.40 0.38 -5.40
CA PRO A 203 27.69 0.54 -6.83
C PRO A 203 28.24 -0.72 -7.51
N GLY A 204 28.70 -1.72 -6.74
CA GLY A 204 29.10 -3.04 -7.25
C GLY A 204 27.95 -4.03 -7.41
N ILE A 205 26.72 -3.66 -7.00
CA ILE A 205 25.53 -4.48 -7.17
C ILE A 205 24.77 -4.06 -8.43
N THR A 206 24.46 -5.04 -9.27
CA THR A 206 23.53 -4.89 -10.38
C THR A 206 22.20 -5.51 -9.97
N ALA A 207 21.23 -4.66 -9.63
CA ALA A 207 19.89 -5.07 -9.24
C ALA A 207 18.89 -4.94 -10.39
N PHE A 208 17.94 -5.87 -10.49
CA PHE A 208 16.80 -5.79 -11.41
C PHE A 208 15.56 -6.41 -10.77
N SER A 209 14.38 -5.97 -11.22
CA SER A 209 13.10 -6.53 -10.78
C SER A 209 12.65 -7.65 -11.70
N THR A 210 11.96 -8.65 -11.14
CA THR A 210 11.46 -9.81 -11.87
C THR A 210 10.01 -9.63 -12.31
N ASP A 211 9.50 -10.61 -13.03
CA ASP A 211 8.06 -10.78 -13.16
C ASP A 211 7.41 -11.01 -11.78
N HIS A 212 6.14 -10.62 -11.69
CA HIS A 212 5.32 -10.75 -10.48
C HIS A 212 4.84 -12.20 -10.31
N THR A 213 4.72 -12.65 -9.07
CA THR A 213 4.43 -14.05 -8.71
C THR A 213 3.01 -14.28 -8.22
N ASN A 214 2.16 -13.25 -8.27
CA ASN A 214 0.77 -13.28 -7.81
C ASN A 214 0.59 -13.69 -6.34
N SER A 215 1.61 -13.48 -5.51
CA SER A 215 1.68 -14.01 -4.13
C SER A 215 1.50 -15.53 -4.07
N ASP A 216 2.00 -16.27 -5.07
CA ASP A 216 1.93 -17.73 -5.15
C ASP A 216 3.33 -18.36 -5.12
N SER A 217 3.54 -19.32 -4.21
CA SER A 217 4.85 -19.95 -4.04
C SER A 217 5.27 -20.82 -5.23
N ALA A 218 4.33 -21.41 -5.98
CA ALA A 218 4.67 -22.22 -7.16
C ALA A 218 5.07 -21.32 -8.34
N GLU A 219 4.46 -20.14 -8.48
CA GLU A 219 4.93 -19.12 -9.42
C GLU A 219 6.30 -18.58 -9.03
N ALA A 220 6.53 -18.28 -7.76
CA ALA A 220 7.85 -17.87 -7.27
C ALA A 220 8.93 -18.94 -7.54
N GLN A 221 8.61 -20.23 -7.42
CA GLN A 221 9.51 -21.33 -7.81
C GLN A 221 9.83 -21.28 -9.31
N LYS A 222 8.83 -21.12 -10.19
CA LYS A 222 9.04 -21.02 -11.65
C LYS A 222 9.91 -19.82 -12.02
N VAL A 223 9.67 -18.66 -11.40
CA VAL A 223 10.49 -17.46 -11.59
C VAL A 223 11.91 -17.73 -11.13
N MET A 224 12.11 -18.31 -9.94
CA MET A 224 13.45 -18.63 -9.42
C MET A 224 14.22 -19.60 -10.32
N GLU A 225 13.57 -20.66 -10.81
CA GLU A 225 14.17 -21.60 -11.74
C GLU A 225 14.61 -20.92 -13.05
N THR A 226 13.78 -20.03 -13.57
CA THR A 226 14.10 -19.23 -14.76
C THR A 226 15.29 -18.30 -14.51
N LEU A 227 15.34 -17.65 -13.34
CA LEU A 227 16.46 -16.78 -12.95
C LEU A 227 17.77 -17.55 -12.86
N LEU A 228 17.79 -18.74 -12.24
CA LEU A 228 19.00 -19.55 -12.15
C LEU A 228 19.51 -20.00 -13.53
N ALA A 229 18.60 -20.26 -14.47
CA ALA A 229 18.97 -20.64 -15.83
C ALA A 229 19.53 -19.45 -16.64
N GLN A 230 18.95 -18.26 -16.49
CA GLN A 230 19.33 -17.05 -17.23
C GLN A 230 20.52 -16.31 -16.60
N HIS A 231 20.70 -16.45 -15.30
CA HIS A 231 21.70 -15.76 -14.50
C HIS A 231 22.43 -16.75 -13.59
N PRO A 232 23.31 -17.61 -14.13
CA PRO A 232 24.10 -18.54 -13.33
C PRO A 232 25.05 -17.84 -12.35
N ASP A 233 25.26 -16.53 -12.53
CA ASP A 233 26.04 -15.62 -11.69
C ASP A 233 25.18 -14.87 -10.64
N LEU A 234 23.90 -15.22 -10.48
CA LEU A 234 23.01 -14.61 -9.50
C LEU A 234 23.58 -14.77 -8.08
N ALA A 235 23.83 -13.65 -7.42
CA ALA A 235 24.46 -13.60 -6.10
C ALA A 235 23.42 -13.51 -4.98
N GLY A 236 22.27 -12.88 -5.23
CA GLY A 236 21.20 -12.80 -4.24
C GLY A 236 19.81 -12.54 -4.80
N VAL A 237 18.82 -12.75 -3.94
CA VAL A 237 17.41 -12.52 -4.20
C VAL A 237 16.80 -11.77 -3.01
N PHE A 238 16.05 -10.72 -3.31
CA PHE A 238 15.18 -10.07 -2.35
C PHE A 238 13.73 -10.49 -2.64
N ALA A 239 13.12 -11.25 -1.74
CA ALA A 239 11.76 -11.76 -1.90
C ALA A 239 10.75 -10.92 -1.10
N CYS A 240 9.79 -10.30 -1.78
CA CYS A 240 8.99 -9.21 -1.20
C CYS A 240 7.78 -9.63 -0.33
N ASN A 241 7.50 -10.93 -0.17
CA ASN A 241 6.47 -11.47 0.74
C ASN A 241 6.71 -12.95 1.08
N GLU A 242 5.97 -13.49 2.05
CA GLU A 242 6.03 -14.91 2.46
C GLU A 242 6.06 -15.90 1.27
N PRO A 243 5.06 -15.91 0.36
CA PRO A 243 5.04 -16.87 -0.76
C PRO A 243 6.31 -16.87 -1.61
N ASN A 244 6.89 -15.69 -1.85
CA ASN A 244 8.13 -15.55 -2.61
C ASN A 244 9.32 -16.13 -1.86
N VAL A 245 9.44 -15.88 -0.56
CA VAL A 245 10.52 -16.43 0.26
C VAL A 245 10.45 -17.96 0.26
N VAL A 246 9.25 -18.52 0.50
CA VAL A 246 9.03 -19.97 0.52
C VAL A 246 9.37 -20.60 -0.84
N GLY A 247 8.92 -19.98 -1.94
CA GLY A 247 9.18 -20.48 -3.29
C GLY A 247 10.67 -20.43 -3.66
N VAL A 248 11.33 -19.30 -3.42
CA VAL A 248 12.77 -19.12 -3.66
C VAL A 248 13.61 -20.09 -2.84
N ALA A 249 13.36 -20.16 -1.53
CA ALA A 249 14.12 -21.01 -0.63
C ALA A 249 13.96 -22.51 -0.96
N SER A 250 12.76 -22.93 -1.36
CA SER A 250 12.50 -24.31 -1.81
C SER A 250 13.36 -24.71 -3.02
N VAL A 251 13.45 -23.83 -4.04
CA VAL A 251 14.27 -24.06 -5.23
C VAL A 251 15.75 -24.11 -4.87
N LEU A 252 16.25 -23.12 -4.12
CA LEU A 252 17.66 -23.05 -3.75
C LEU A 252 18.09 -24.29 -2.96
N LYS A 253 17.27 -24.75 -2.02
CA LYS A 253 17.51 -25.97 -1.26
C LYS A 253 17.53 -27.21 -2.11
N THR A 254 16.56 -27.37 -3.00
CA THR A 254 16.48 -28.52 -3.91
C THR A 254 17.68 -28.56 -4.87
N ARG A 255 18.19 -27.39 -5.28
CA ARG A 255 19.35 -27.25 -6.15
C ARG A 255 20.69 -27.32 -5.42
N GLY A 256 20.70 -27.44 -4.08
CA GLY A 256 21.92 -27.43 -3.27
C GLY A 256 22.68 -26.09 -3.34
N LEU A 257 21.95 -24.98 -3.47
CA LEU A 257 22.46 -23.61 -3.55
C LEU A 257 22.28 -22.84 -2.22
N ASP A 258 21.96 -23.54 -1.14
CA ASP A 258 21.77 -22.98 0.20
C ASP A 258 22.96 -22.10 0.60
N GLY A 259 22.68 -20.86 0.97
CA GLY A 259 23.69 -19.88 1.37
C GLY A 259 24.66 -19.43 0.25
N ARG A 260 24.62 -20.03 -0.95
CA ARG A 260 25.39 -19.58 -2.12
C ARG A 260 24.72 -18.37 -2.77
N VAL A 261 23.42 -18.49 -3.04
CA VAL A 261 22.57 -17.34 -3.40
C VAL A 261 22.01 -16.78 -2.11
N LYS A 262 22.32 -15.52 -1.79
CA LYS A 262 21.84 -14.90 -0.55
C LYS A 262 20.38 -14.50 -0.68
N VAL A 263 19.55 -14.82 0.31
CA VAL A 263 18.14 -14.46 0.34
C VAL A 263 17.85 -13.57 1.53
N VAL A 264 17.23 -12.42 1.26
CA VAL A 264 16.52 -11.62 2.26
C VAL A 264 15.05 -11.58 1.87
N GLY A 265 14.19 -11.84 2.85
CA GLY A 265 12.74 -11.96 2.66
C GLY A 265 11.95 -10.99 3.51
N PHE A 266 10.64 -10.91 3.25
CA PHE A 266 9.65 -10.31 4.14
C PHE A 266 8.85 -11.39 4.84
N ASP A 267 8.32 -11.07 6.02
CA ASP A 267 7.47 -11.91 6.87
C ASP A 267 8.25 -12.99 7.66
N ALA A 268 7.54 -13.82 8.42
CA ALA A 268 8.13 -14.80 9.34
C ALA A 268 7.18 -15.98 9.61
N SER A 269 6.62 -16.56 8.55
CA SER A 269 5.90 -17.82 8.64
C SER A 269 6.80 -18.92 9.23
N PRO A 270 6.22 -20.00 9.80
CA PRO A 270 7.01 -21.12 10.31
C PRO A 270 8.00 -21.69 9.28
N ALA A 271 7.59 -21.78 8.00
CA ALA A 271 8.45 -22.26 6.92
C ALA A 271 9.66 -21.35 6.69
N GLU A 272 9.47 -20.03 6.69
CA GLU A 272 10.56 -19.06 6.54
C GLU A 272 11.52 -19.08 7.71
N ILE A 273 11.01 -19.24 8.93
CA ILE A 273 11.84 -19.39 10.13
C ILE A 273 12.71 -20.65 10.03
N ASP A 274 12.15 -21.75 9.52
CA ASP A 274 12.90 -22.99 9.32
C ASP A 274 13.98 -22.83 8.22
N TYR A 275 13.68 -22.11 7.13
CA TYR A 275 14.69 -21.77 6.11
C TYR A 275 15.77 -20.83 6.63
N LEU A 276 15.42 -19.89 7.51
CA LEU A 276 16.37 -19.02 8.20
C LEU A 276 17.31 -19.82 9.10
N ARG A 277 16.76 -20.73 9.93
CA ARG A 277 17.55 -21.62 10.80
C ARG A 277 18.46 -22.57 10.01
N ALA A 278 17.98 -23.06 8.87
CA ALA A 278 18.76 -23.90 7.98
C ALA A 278 19.82 -23.12 7.17
N GLY A 279 19.84 -21.78 7.25
CA GLY A 279 20.80 -20.94 6.55
C GLY A 279 20.52 -20.77 5.05
N VAL A 280 19.35 -21.19 4.57
CA VAL A 280 18.90 -20.99 3.18
C VAL A 280 18.57 -19.51 2.98
N VAL A 281 17.82 -18.94 3.93
CA VAL A 281 17.53 -17.51 4.04
C VAL A 281 18.46 -16.89 5.07
N GLN A 282 18.99 -15.69 4.81
CA GLN A 282 19.95 -15.03 5.73
C GLN A 282 19.32 -13.96 6.60
N ALA A 283 18.24 -13.33 6.15
CA ALA A 283 17.49 -12.38 6.97
C ALA A 283 16.04 -12.30 6.54
N LEU A 284 15.18 -11.93 7.48
CA LEU A 284 13.77 -11.65 7.27
C LEU A 284 13.45 -10.26 7.81
N VAL A 285 12.76 -9.46 7.00
CA VAL A 285 12.13 -8.21 7.42
C VAL A 285 10.78 -8.57 8.01
N VAL A 286 10.63 -8.37 9.31
CA VAL A 286 9.42 -8.75 10.04
C VAL A 286 8.55 -7.54 10.33
N GLN A 287 7.25 -7.79 10.34
CA GLN A 287 6.22 -6.83 10.74
C GLN A 287 5.60 -7.30 12.07
N ASN A 288 4.79 -6.45 12.70
CA ASN A 288 3.93 -6.86 13.80
C ASN A 288 2.45 -6.88 13.34
N PRO A 289 2.05 -7.92 12.57
CA PRO A 289 0.68 -8.07 12.07
C PRO A 289 -0.33 -8.44 13.16
#